data_AF-A0A2H1H3L1-F1
#
_entry.id   AF-A0A2H1H3L1-F1
#
_cell.length_a   1.000
_cell.length_b   1.000
_cell.length_c   1.000
_cell.angle_alpha   90.00
_cell.angle_beta   90.00
_cell.angle_gamma   90.00
#
_symmetry.space_group_name_H-M   'P 1'
#
loop_
_entity.id
_entity.type
_entity.pdbx_description
1 polymer ?
#
loop_
_entity_poly.entity_id
_entity_poly.type
_entity_poly.pdbx_seq_one_letter_code
_entity_poly.pdbx_strand_id
1 'polypeptide(L)'
;MERAQNEVKLHFEWLLCELSRSPESSEKWDSSAMPKGKAHRISSRSIERSKLRVYNYRRLLQKSLAELRNINTRRGSVDDIQLFAAVDEVLKPAKKHVELCRRAYEFRRLDVERRLKEKIRTKENAEWEHMHHLIGRLGLWHRAAYFLVENASQLENMLENAKVRMVPLSEPAIGTGLEMLQIQESQDFVSRVCSRSTLQEYVERLAPRLNEVQAIVSTALTGMHLDGRVMHAETMVASYFHFHGLRHVSDNPYIGCSKPSCFACKIYLESSEFALKARPSSGHAFTSWMPPVTPRASDAAAERAMLSVLESVAQRLTDEVVLNIWNDRIGRGRRHDSTTGITTTNRDT
;
A
#
# COMPACT_ATOMS: atom_id res chain seq x y z
N MET A 1 7.45 -16.08 15.01
CA MET A 1 7.38 -14.68 14.53
C MET A 1 8.74 -13.99 14.62
N GLU A 2 9.41 -14.10 15.76
CA GLU A 2 10.71 -13.48 16.05
C GLU A 2 11.83 -13.83 15.04
N ARG A 3 11.97 -15.11 14.66
CA ARG A 3 12.96 -15.53 13.64
C ARG A 3 12.77 -14.79 12.30
N ALA A 4 11.53 -14.66 11.83
CA ALA A 4 11.23 -13.96 10.57
C ALA A 4 11.50 -12.45 10.67
N GLN A 5 11.19 -11.83 11.81
CA GLN A 5 11.49 -10.42 12.08
C GLN A 5 13.01 -10.17 12.12
N ASN A 6 13.78 -11.05 12.79
CA ASN A 6 15.23 -10.99 12.83
C ASN A 6 15.85 -11.15 11.45
N GLU A 7 15.36 -12.08 10.64
CA GLU A 7 15.82 -12.21 9.27
C GLU A 7 15.57 -10.92 8.48
N VAL A 8 14.41 -10.26 8.64
CA VAL A 8 14.07 -9.02 7.91
C VAL A 8 15.03 -7.91 8.29
N LYS A 9 15.25 -7.73 9.59
CA LYS A 9 16.23 -6.78 10.12
C LYS A 9 17.61 -6.99 9.50
N LEU A 10 18.13 -8.23 9.51
CA LEU A 10 19.44 -8.58 8.96
C LEU A 10 19.56 -8.25 7.46
N HIS A 11 18.46 -8.37 6.70
CA HIS A 11 18.49 -7.99 5.29
C HIS A 11 18.52 -6.48 5.07
N PHE A 12 17.79 -5.71 5.86
CA PHE A 12 17.87 -4.25 5.82
C PHE A 12 19.25 -3.76 6.25
N GLU A 13 19.84 -4.33 7.30
CA GLU A 13 21.20 -3.99 7.73
C GLU A 13 22.24 -4.32 6.65
N TRP A 14 22.12 -5.50 6.03
CA TRP A 14 22.94 -5.83 4.87
C TRP A 14 22.75 -4.84 3.72
N LEU A 15 21.51 -4.49 3.39
CA LEU A 15 21.20 -3.56 2.30
C LEU A 15 21.84 -2.19 2.55
N LEU A 16 21.71 -1.65 3.77
CA LEU A 16 22.33 -0.38 4.14
C LEU A 16 23.85 -0.45 4.01
N CYS A 17 24.47 -1.55 4.46
CA CYS A 17 25.91 -1.78 4.30
C CYS A 17 26.34 -1.83 2.83
N GLU A 18 25.55 -2.45 1.94
CA GLU A 18 25.86 -2.44 0.51
C GLU A 18 25.74 -1.05 -0.12
N LEU A 19 24.77 -0.25 0.33
CA LEU A 19 24.55 1.11 -0.16
C LEU A 19 25.60 2.10 0.35
N SER A 20 26.10 1.93 1.58
CA SER A 20 27.11 2.81 2.19
C SER A 20 28.54 2.57 1.69
N ARG A 21 28.84 1.39 1.12
CA ARG A 21 30.13 1.16 0.45
C ARG A 21 30.31 2.14 -0.70
N SER A 22 31.52 2.62 -0.93
CA SER A 22 31.85 3.51 -2.05
C SER A 22 31.31 2.98 -3.38
N PRO A 23 30.93 3.85 -4.33
CA PRO A 23 30.51 3.41 -5.65
C PRO A 23 31.66 2.63 -6.29
N GLU A 24 31.40 1.36 -6.66
CA GLU A 24 32.20 0.72 -7.71
C GLU A 24 32.11 1.66 -8.92
N SER A 25 33.25 1.99 -9.53
CA SER A 25 33.38 2.95 -10.64
C SER A 25 32.15 2.98 -11.52
N SER A 26 31.56 4.16 -11.71
CA SER A 26 30.30 4.37 -12.41
C SER A 26 30.36 3.94 -13.87
N GLU A 27 30.21 2.64 -14.13
CA GLU A 27 29.75 2.17 -15.41
C GLU A 27 28.34 2.75 -15.59
N LYS A 28 28.23 3.73 -16.49
CA LYS A 28 26.94 4.26 -16.93
C LYS A 28 26.06 3.07 -17.29
N TRP A 29 24.87 3.03 -16.71
CA TRP A 29 23.87 2.00 -16.92
C TRP A 29 23.59 1.80 -18.41
N ASP A 30 24.15 0.73 -18.98
CA ASP A 30 23.69 0.17 -20.24
C ASP A 30 22.64 -0.90 -19.93
N SER A 31 21.40 -0.51 -20.19
CA SER A 31 20.22 -1.35 -20.05
C SER A 31 20.16 -2.58 -20.98
N SER A 32 21.13 -2.77 -21.86
CA SER A 32 21.25 -3.90 -22.78
C SER A 32 22.29 -4.95 -22.33
N ALA A 33 23.14 -4.63 -21.36
CA ALA A 33 24.15 -5.55 -20.84
C ALA A 33 23.64 -6.38 -19.65
N MET A 34 24.12 -7.62 -19.51
CA MET A 34 23.88 -8.44 -18.32
C MET A 34 24.26 -7.61 -17.08
N PRO A 35 23.37 -7.43 -16.09
CA PRO A 35 23.69 -6.50 -15.04
C PRO A 35 24.81 -7.06 -14.15
N LYS A 36 25.94 -6.37 -14.13
CA LYS A 36 27.06 -6.61 -13.21
C LYS A 36 27.05 -5.52 -12.13
N GLY A 37 27.79 -5.77 -11.04
CA GLY A 37 27.97 -4.80 -9.97
C GLY A 37 26.90 -4.77 -8.87
N LYS A 38 27.03 -3.78 -7.99
CA LYS A 38 26.24 -3.59 -6.77
C LYS A 38 24.73 -3.78 -6.92
N ALA A 39 24.11 -3.17 -7.95
CA ALA A 39 22.66 -3.25 -8.15
C ALA A 39 22.16 -4.67 -8.46
N HIS A 40 22.92 -5.46 -9.21
CA HIS A 40 22.57 -6.85 -9.50
C HIS A 40 22.62 -7.71 -8.24
N ARG A 41 23.63 -7.50 -7.38
CA ARG A 41 23.77 -8.19 -6.09
C ARG A 41 22.60 -7.88 -5.16
N ILE A 42 22.23 -6.60 -5.05
CA ILE A 42 21.05 -6.15 -4.29
C ILE A 42 19.78 -6.80 -4.83
N SER A 43 19.52 -6.65 -6.13
CA SER A 43 18.34 -7.22 -6.79
C SER A 43 18.24 -8.73 -6.57
N SER A 44 19.33 -9.47 -6.80
CA SER A 44 19.35 -10.91 -6.69
C SER A 44 19.03 -11.41 -5.28
N ARG A 45 19.65 -10.81 -4.26
CA ARG A 45 19.43 -11.22 -2.87
C ARG A 45 18.04 -10.84 -2.38
N SER A 46 17.55 -9.64 -2.72
CA SER A 46 16.20 -9.19 -2.33
C SER A 46 15.09 -10.00 -3.01
N ILE A 47 15.27 -10.37 -4.27
CA ILE A 47 14.35 -11.23 -5.02
C ILE A 47 14.34 -12.65 -4.46
N GLU A 48 15.51 -13.25 -4.20
CA GLU A 48 15.59 -14.61 -3.68
C GLU A 48 14.94 -14.70 -2.28
N ARG A 49 15.18 -13.70 -1.43
CA ARG A 49 14.51 -13.57 -0.14
C ARG A 49 12.98 -13.46 -0.27
N SER A 50 12.51 -12.82 -1.34
CA SER A 50 11.08 -12.58 -1.61
C SER A 50 10.48 -13.57 -2.60
N LYS A 51 11.13 -14.71 -2.85
CA LYS A 51 10.76 -15.64 -3.93
C LYS A 51 9.32 -16.13 -3.86
N LEU A 52 8.78 -16.37 -2.67
CA LEU A 52 7.39 -16.79 -2.51
C LEU A 52 6.41 -15.72 -3.00
N ARG A 53 6.71 -14.43 -2.76
CA ARG A 53 5.91 -13.32 -3.28
C ARG A 53 6.03 -13.22 -4.80
N VAL A 54 7.24 -13.36 -5.34
CA VAL A 54 7.48 -13.35 -6.80
C VAL A 54 6.73 -14.51 -7.47
N TYR A 55 6.78 -15.71 -6.89
CA TYR A 55 6.04 -16.88 -7.34
C TYR A 55 4.52 -16.63 -7.32
N ASN A 56 4.00 -16.03 -6.25
CA ASN A 56 2.57 -15.69 -6.16
C ASN A 56 2.16 -14.70 -7.26
N TYR A 57 2.94 -13.64 -7.50
CA TYR A 57 2.65 -12.71 -8.60
C TYR A 57 2.72 -13.37 -9.98
N ARG A 58 3.67 -14.28 -10.20
CA ARG A 58 3.73 -15.08 -11.43
C ARG A 58 2.46 -15.89 -11.63
N ARG A 59 2.01 -16.61 -10.60
CA ARG A 59 0.79 -17.43 -10.64
C ARG A 59 -0.45 -16.59 -10.91
N LEU A 60 -0.57 -15.45 -10.24
CA LEU A 60 -1.69 -14.51 -10.47
C LEU A 60 -1.67 -13.96 -11.90
N LEU A 61 -0.49 -13.63 -12.43
CA LEU A 61 -0.35 -13.15 -13.82
C LEU A 61 -0.76 -14.23 -14.82
N GLN A 62 -0.35 -15.48 -14.60
CA GLN A 62 -0.78 -16.61 -15.44
C GLN A 62 -2.30 -16.80 -15.42
N LYS A 63 -2.92 -16.70 -14.24
CA LYS A 63 -4.37 -16.79 -14.10
C LYS A 63 -5.09 -15.64 -14.84
N SER A 64 -4.65 -14.40 -14.60
CA SER A 64 -5.21 -13.21 -15.25
C SER A 64 -5.06 -13.26 -16.78
N LEU A 65 -3.93 -13.75 -17.29
CA LEU A 65 -3.71 -13.94 -18.72
C LEU A 65 -4.66 -14.98 -19.32
N ALA A 66 -4.90 -16.10 -18.62
CA ALA A 66 -5.84 -17.13 -19.06
C ALA A 66 -7.29 -16.62 -19.09
N GLU A 67 -7.69 -15.85 -18.07
CA GLU A 67 -9.01 -15.21 -18.02
C GLU A 67 -9.21 -14.22 -19.17
N LEU A 68 -8.23 -13.34 -19.42
CA LEU A 68 -8.27 -12.39 -20.54
C LEU A 68 -8.30 -13.09 -21.91
N ARG A 69 -7.60 -14.21 -22.07
CA ARG A 69 -7.69 -15.03 -23.28
C ARG A 69 -9.10 -15.55 -23.50
N ASN A 70 -9.71 -16.12 -22.47
CA ASN A 70 -11.07 -16.66 -22.55
C ASN A 70 -12.12 -15.59 -22.89
N ILE A 71 -11.95 -14.37 -22.37
CA ILE A 71 -12.83 -13.24 -22.68
C ILE A 71 -12.65 -12.81 -24.15
N ASN A 72 -11.41 -12.80 -24.65
CA ASN A 72 -11.08 -12.28 -25.97
C ASN A 72 -11.12 -13.33 -27.11
N THR A 73 -11.40 -14.61 -26.84
CA THR A 73 -11.47 -15.67 -27.87
C THR A 73 -12.50 -15.40 -28.98
N ARG A 74 -13.46 -14.49 -28.75
CA ARG A 74 -14.54 -14.16 -29.71
C ARG A 74 -14.40 -12.80 -30.40
N ARG A 75 -13.46 -11.94 -29.96
CA ARG A 75 -13.33 -10.53 -30.40
C ARG A 75 -11.88 -10.01 -30.49
N GLY A 76 -10.88 -10.87 -30.27
CA GLY A 76 -9.49 -10.44 -30.11
C GLY A 76 -8.94 -9.75 -31.37
N SER A 77 -8.39 -8.55 -31.19
CA SER A 77 -7.68 -7.85 -32.27
C SER A 77 -6.26 -8.43 -32.46
N VAL A 78 -5.61 -8.09 -33.57
CA VAL A 78 -4.18 -8.41 -33.79
C VAL A 78 -3.30 -7.88 -32.65
N ASP A 79 -3.68 -6.74 -32.05
CA ASP A 79 -2.97 -6.18 -30.90
C ASP A 79 -3.07 -7.05 -29.65
N ASP A 80 -4.21 -7.69 -29.42
CA ASP A 80 -4.40 -8.59 -28.26
C ASP A 80 -3.50 -9.81 -28.38
N ILE A 81 -3.36 -10.36 -29.59
CA ILE A 81 -2.47 -11.49 -29.87
C ILE A 81 -1.02 -11.13 -29.58
N GLN A 82 -0.56 -9.96 -30.05
CA GLN A 82 0.81 -9.48 -29.81
C GLN A 82 1.05 -9.21 -28.32
N LEU A 83 0.06 -8.66 -27.62
CA LEU A 83 0.14 -8.41 -26.19
C LEU A 83 0.23 -9.72 -25.40
N PHE A 84 -0.59 -10.71 -25.71
CA PHE A 84 -0.52 -12.03 -25.08
C PHE A 84 0.82 -12.71 -25.32
N ALA A 85 1.36 -12.64 -26.53
CA ALA A 85 2.68 -13.20 -26.85
C ALA A 85 3.79 -12.52 -26.02
N ALA A 86 3.74 -11.18 -25.89
CA ALA A 86 4.71 -10.46 -25.07
C ALA A 86 4.62 -10.81 -23.57
N VAL A 87 3.42 -11.07 -23.04
CA VAL A 87 3.26 -11.53 -21.65
C VAL A 87 3.74 -12.97 -21.48
N ASP A 88 3.53 -13.85 -22.46
CA ASP A 88 4.12 -15.21 -22.45
C ASP A 88 5.66 -15.16 -22.43
N GLU A 89 6.27 -14.24 -23.19
CA GLU A 89 7.72 -14.03 -23.17
C GLU A 89 8.23 -13.66 -21.77
N VAL A 90 7.48 -12.83 -21.03
CA VAL A 90 7.78 -12.55 -19.62
C VAL A 90 7.66 -13.81 -18.76
N LEU A 91 6.64 -14.63 -19.01
CA LEU A 91 6.30 -15.82 -18.21
C LEU A 91 7.11 -17.08 -18.54
N LYS A 92 7.91 -17.09 -19.63
CA LYS A 92 8.74 -18.26 -19.99
C LYS A 92 9.54 -18.77 -18.78
N PRO A 93 9.76 -20.09 -18.66
CA PRO A 93 10.53 -20.65 -17.56
C PRO A 93 11.88 -19.96 -17.39
N ALA A 94 12.18 -19.52 -16.17
CA ALA A 94 13.47 -18.96 -15.81
C ALA A 94 14.13 -19.83 -14.73
N LYS A 95 15.44 -20.06 -14.88
CA LYS A 95 16.25 -20.77 -13.87
C LYS A 95 16.34 -19.99 -12.55
N LYS A 96 16.24 -18.66 -12.60
CA LYS A 96 16.32 -17.77 -11.43
C LYS A 96 15.16 -16.76 -11.45
N HIS A 97 14.59 -16.46 -10.28
CA HIS A 97 13.51 -15.46 -10.13
C HIS A 97 13.90 -14.06 -10.63
N VAL A 98 15.19 -13.72 -10.55
CA VAL A 98 15.74 -12.44 -11.03
C VAL A 98 15.46 -12.23 -12.51
N GLU A 99 15.54 -13.29 -13.30
CA GLU A 99 15.35 -13.25 -14.75
C GLU A 99 13.88 -13.02 -15.13
N LEU A 100 12.94 -13.54 -14.33
CA LEU A 100 11.52 -13.23 -14.46
C LEU A 100 11.26 -11.75 -14.16
N CYS A 101 11.77 -11.23 -13.05
CA CYS A 101 11.61 -9.83 -12.67
C CYS A 101 12.24 -8.88 -13.69
N ARG A 102 13.40 -9.23 -14.26
CA ARG A 102 14.07 -8.48 -15.33
C ARG A 102 13.21 -8.39 -16.58
N ARG A 103 12.72 -9.52 -17.10
CA ARG A 103 11.83 -9.53 -18.27
C ARG A 103 10.55 -8.75 -18.04
N ALA A 104 9.95 -8.89 -16.86
CA ALA A 104 8.77 -8.10 -16.48
C ALA A 104 9.06 -6.60 -16.43
N TYR A 105 10.25 -6.19 -16.02
CA TYR A 105 10.68 -4.79 -16.08
C TYR A 105 10.93 -4.31 -17.50
N GLU A 106 11.53 -5.14 -18.36
CA GLU A 106 11.80 -4.83 -19.77
C GLU A 106 10.55 -4.74 -20.62
N PHE A 107 9.45 -5.39 -20.21
CA PHE A 107 8.14 -5.29 -20.85
C PHE A 107 7.72 -3.83 -21.12
N ARG A 108 8.07 -2.89 -20.22
CA ARG A 108 7.77 -1.46 -20.37
C ARG A 108 8.39 -0.79 -21.60
N ARG A 109 9.37 -1.45 -22.24
CA ARG A 109 10.09 -0.94 -23.41
C ARG A 109 9.49 -1.44 -24.72
N LEU A 110 8.59 -2.40 -24.64
CA LEU A 110 7.93 -2.97 -25.82
C LEU A 110 6.81 -2.04 -26.26
N ASP A 111 6.61 -1.89 -27.58
CA ASP A 111 5.52 -1.07 -28.13
C ASP A 111 4.12 -1.54 -27.68
N VAL A 112 3.97 -2.83 -27.36
CA VAL A 112 2.73 -3.41 -26.84
C VAL A 112 2.34 -2.82 -25.48
N GLU A 113 3.28 -2.26 -24.71
CA GLU A 113 2.97 -1.61 -23.43
C GLU A 113 2.20 -0.31 -23.62
N ARG A 114 2.55 0.46 -24.65
CA ARG A 114 1.83 1.70 -25.01
C ARG A 114 0.38 1.39 -25.33
N ARG A 115 0.15 0.32 -26.10
CA ARG A 115 -1.19 -0.15 -26.48
C ARG A 115 -1.99 -0.66 -25.28
N LEU A 116 -1.35 -1.38 -24.36
CA LEU A 116 -1.96 -1.79 -23.10
C LEU A 116 -2.41 -0.57 -22.26
N LYS A 117 -1.59 0.48 -22.18
CA LYS A 117 -1.99 1.74 -21.51
C LYS A 117 -3.18 2.41 -22.17
N GLU A 118 -3.24 2.43 -23.50
CA GLU A 118 -4.38 2.97 -24.24
C GLU A 118 -5.68 2.19 -23.95
N LYS A 119 -5.61 0.86 -23.92
CA LYS A 119 -6.74 -0.02 -23.53
C LYS A 119 -7.20 0.20 -22.09
N ILE A 120 -6.28 0.46 -21.16
CA ILE A 120 -6.64 0.78 -19.78
C ILE A 120 -7.33 2.15 -19.68
N ARG A 121 -6.92 3.12 -20.52
CA ARG A 121 -7.46 4.49 -20.50
C ARG A 121 -8.93 4.55 -20.89
N THR A 122 -9.42 3.63 -21.72
CA THR A 122 -10.83 3.59 -22.16
C THR A 122 -11.80 3.10 -21.08
N LYS A 123 -11.34 2.90 -19.82
CA LYS A 123 -12.13 2.65 -18.59
C LYS A 123 -13.00 1.39 -18.55
N GLU A 124 -13.08 0.62 -19.62
CA GLU A 124 -13.94 -0.59 -19.70
C GLU A 124 -13.20 -1.91 -19.45
N ASN A 125 -12.06 -1.93 -18.76
CA ASN A 125 -11.32 -3.20 -18.63
C ASN A 125 -10.43 -3.30 -17.38
N ALA A 126 -11.07 -3.61 -16.25
CA ALA A 126 -10.38 -3.85 -14.98
C ALA A 126 -9.41 -5.03 -15.05
N GLU A 127 -9.66 -5.99 -15.95
CA GLU A 127 -8.86 -7.17 -16.21
C GLU A 127 -7.51 -6.81 -16.85
N TRP A 128 -7.51 -5.93 -17.87
CA TRP A 128 -6.27 -5.41 -18.46
C TRP A 128 -5.47 -4.58 -17.44
N GLU A 129 -6.15 -3.76 -16.63
CA GLU A 129 -5.50 -3.00 -15.55
C GLU A 129 -4.85 -3.94 -14.53
N HIS A 130 -5.55 -5.02 -14.16
CA HIS A 130 -5.03 -6.03 -13.24
C HIS A 130 -3.80 -6.75 -13.78
N MET A 131 -3.83 -7.19 -15.04
CA MET A 131 -2.68 -7.82 -15.69
C MET A 131 -1.49 -6.87 -15.73
N HIS A 132 -1.71 -5.61 -16.14
CA HIS A 132 -0.68 -4.58 -16.17
C HIS A 132 -0.08 -4.33 -14.78
N HIS A 133 -0.92 -4.27 -13.75
CA HIS A 133 -0.49 -4.14 -12.37
C HIS A 133 0.45 -5.29 -11.96
N LEU A 134 0.07 -6.54 -12.25
CA LEU A 134 0.87 -7.72 -11.90
C LEU A 134 2.24 -7.75 -12.60
N ILE A 135 2.30 -7.39 -13.88
CA ILE A 135 3.57 -7.23 -14.62
C ILE A 135 4.46 -6.20 -13.91
N GLY A 136 3.88 -5.05 -13.56
CA GLY A 136 4.60 -4.01 -12.84
C GLY A 136 5.08 -4.43 -11.46
N ARG A 137 4.31 -5.22 -10.71
CA ARG A 137 4.76 -5.79 -9.42
C ARG A 137 5.94 -6.73 -9.56
N LEU A 138 6.00 -7.52 -10.64
CA LEU A 138 7.15 -8.37 -10.93
C LEU A 138 8.39 -7.54 -11.30
N GLY A 139 8.22 -6.52 -12.16
CA GLY A 139 9.30 -5.63 -12.58
C GLY A 139 9.86 -4.73 -11.48
N LEU A 140 9.02 -4.35 -10.50
CA LEU A 140 9.40 -3.44 -9.41
C LEU A 140 10.58 -3.94 -8.59
N TRP A 141 10.68 -5.25 -8.33
CA TRP A 141 11.80 -5.82 -7.56
C TRP A 141 13.14 -5.62 -8.25
N HIS A 142 13.14 -5.68 -9.59
CA HIS A 142 14.33 -5.38 -10.37
C HIS A 142 14.62 -3.88 -10.29
N ARG A 143 13.65 -3.01 -10.62
CA ARG A 143 13.85 -1.55 -10.62
C ARG A 143 14.30 -0.99 -9.28
N ALA A 144 13.72 -1.46 -8.17
CA ALA A 144 13.99 -0.92 -6.84
C ALA A 144 15.49 -0.97 -6.49
N ALA A 145 16.17 -2.06 -6.84
CA ALA A 145 17.61 -2.20 -6.59
C ALA A 145 18.44 -1.16 -7.36
N TYR A 146 18.12 -0.94 -8.65
CA TYR A 146 18.80 0.07 -9.47
C TYR A 146 18.53 1.47 -8.97
N PHE A 147 17.27 1.77 -8.65
CA PHE A 147 16.89 3.07 -8.10
C PHE A 147 17.66 3.38 -6.82
N LEU A 148 17.79 2.41 -5.90
CA LEU A 148 18.55 2.60 -4.66
C LEU A 148 20.03 2.88 -4.94
N VAL A 149 20.66 2.14 -5.86
CA VAL A 149 22.09 2.34 -6.19
C VAL A 149 22.33 3.66 -6.92
N GLU A 150 21.47 4.02 -7.88
CA GLU A 150 21.53 5.29 -8.63
C GLU A 150 21.44 6.51 -7.72
N ASN A 151 20.69 6.42 -6.62
CA ASN A 151 20.44 7.54 -5.70
C ASN A 151 21.22 7.45 -4.38
N ALA A 152 22.05 6.42 -4.19
CA ALA A 152 22.76 6.20 -2.93
C ALA A 152 23.70 7.36 -2.58
N SER A 153 24.40 7.93 -3.57
CA SER A 153 25.32 9.06 -3.36
C SER A 153 24.63 10.33 -2.85
N GLN A 154 23.37 10.56 -3.23
CA GLN A 154 22.59 11.70 -2.74
C GLN A 154 22.19 11.55 -1.27
N LEU A 155 22.27 10.33 -0.73
CA LEU A 155 21.88 9.97 0.63
C LEU A 155 23.08 9.54 1.48
N GLU A 156 24.32 9.77 1.01
CA GLU A 156 25.54 9.26 1.65
C GLU A 156 25.61 9.61 3.14
N ASN A 157 25.41 10.88 3.49
CA ASN A 157 25.40 11.37 4.88
C ASN A 157 24.32 10.68 5.75
N MET A 158 23.17 10.33 5.16
CA MET A 158 22.09 9.64 5.88
C MET A 158 22.41 8.14 6.04
N LEU A 159 23.07 7.55 5.04
CA LEU A 159 23.37 6.12 4.99
C LEU A 159 24.55 5.74 5.90
N GLU A 160 25.54 6.62 6.06
CA GLU A 160 26.76 6.36 6.85
C GLU A 160 26.45 5.90 8.27
N ASN A 161 25.46 6.54 8.91
CA ASN A 161 25.09 6.28 10.30
C ASN A 161 23.71 5.62 10.45
N ALA A 162 23.13 5.13 9.36
CA ALA A 162 21.81 4.52 9.38
C ALA A 162 21.80 3.22 10.20
N LYS A 163 20.81 3.09 11.09
CA LYS A 163 20.61 1.89 11.91
C LYS A 163 19.21 1.36 11.74
N VAL A 164 19.10 0.03 11.65
CA VAL A 164 17.80 -0.64 11.61
C VAL A 164 17.34 -0.91 13.04
N ARG A 165 16.21 -0.32 13.42
CA ARG A 165 15.54 -0.58 14.69
C ARG A 165 14.20 -1.26 14.42
N MET A 166 13.93 -2.32 15.17
CA MET A 166 12.59 -2.90 15.23
C MET A 166 11.79 -2.04 16.21
N VAL A 167 10.66 -1.53 15.75
CA VAL A 167 9.66 -0.93 16.64
C VAL A 167 8.96 -2.08 17.35
N PRO A 168 8.95 -2.12 18.70
CA PRO A 168 8.22 -3.15 19.42
C PRO A 168 6.75 -3.08 19.01
N LEU A 169 6.14 -4.25 18.86
CA LEU A 169 4.69 -4.31 18.69
C LEU A 169 4.08 -3.75 19.97
N SER A 170 3.37 -2.62 19.87
CA SER A 170 2.43 -2.24 20.93
C SER A 170 1.44 -3.39 21.08
N GLU A 171 0.97 -3.64 22.31
CA GLU A 171 -0.18 -4.51 22.48
C GLU A 171 -1.38 -3.89 21.73
N PRO A 172 -2.30 -4.69 21.16
CA PRO A 172 -3.53 -4.16 20.61
C PRO A 172 -4.37 -3.54 21.74
N ALA A 173 -5.21 -2.54 21.42
CA ALA A 173 -6.02 -1.78 22.39
C ALA A 173 -7.19 -2.55 22.99
N ILE A 174 -6.96 -3.82 23.29
CA ILE A 174 -7.94 -4.73 23.89
C ILE A 174 -7.80 -4.53 25.41
N GLY A 175 -8.85 -3.97 26.04
CA GLY A 175 -8.90 -3.74 27.48
C GLY A 175 -8.43 -2.36 27.98
N THR A 176 -7.90 -1.49 27.10
CA THR A 176 -7.77 -0.05 27.40
C THR A 176 -9.14 0.61 27.20
N GLY A 177 -9.45 1.73 27.86
CA GLY A 177 -10.74 2.46 27.78
C GLY A 177 -11.26 2.81 26.37
N LEU A 178 -10.56 2.44 25.30
CA LEU A 178 -11.06 2.23 23.94
C LEU A 178 -12.25 1.26 23.83
N GLU A 179 -12.51 0.42 24.84
CA GLU A 179 -13.81 -0.24 24.98
C GLU A 179 -14.95 0.78 25.09
N MET A 180 -14.72 2.01 25.58
CA MET A 180 -15.74 3.08 25.60
C MET A 180 -16.00 3.71 24.24
N LEU A 181 -15.10 3.52 23.26
CA LEU A 181 -15.46 3.64 21.85
C LEU A 181 -16.16 2.35 21.39
N GLN A 182 -17.02 1.77 22.26
CA GLN A 182 -18.16 0.99 21.81
C GLN A 182 -18.73 1.82 20.68
N ILE A 183 -18.54 1.33 19.47
CA ILE A 183 -19.40 1.67 18.35
C ILE A 183 -20.75 1.21 18.88
N GLN A 184 -21.42 2.10 19.62
CA GLN A 184 -22.80 1.94 19.98
C GLN A 184 -23.47 1.55 18.70
N GLU A 185 -24.19 0.44 18.80
CA GLU A 185 -24.66 -0.43 17.75
C GLU A 185 -24.91 0.32 16.44
N SER A 186 -24.55 -0.31 15.32
CA SER A 186 -24.66 0.22 13.96
C SER A 186 -25.97 0.96 13.62
N GLN A 187 -27.03 0.75 14.40
CA GLN A 187 -28.29 1.50 14.35
C GLN A 187 -28.15 3.02 14.61
N ASP A 188 -27.13 3.48 15.31
CA ASP A 188 -26.93 4.89 15.65
C ASP A 188 -26.04 5.66 14.64
N PHE A 189 -25.50 4.98 13.61
CA PHE A 189 -24.71 5.66 12.58
C PHE A 189 -25.60 6.55 11.70
N VAL A 190 -26.77 6.04 11.31
CA VAL A 190 -27.75 6.77 10.50
C VAL A 190 -28.30 7.97 11.27
N SER A 191 -28.65 7.81 12.55
CA SER A 191 -29.13 8.90 13.39
C SER A 191 -28.03 9.96 13.60
N ARG A 192 -26.76 9.59 13.84
CA ARG A 192 -25.64 10.52 14.01
C ARG A 192 -25.28 11.27 12.73
N VAL A 193 -25.37 10.60 11.58
CA VAL A 193 -25.15 11.24 10.27
C VAL A 193 -26.30 12.17 9.92
N CYS A 194 -27.55 11.72 10.08
CA CYS A 194 -28.74 12.48 9.72
C CYS A 194 -29.05 13.61 10.72
N SER A 195 -28.70 13.49 11.99
CA SER A 195 -28.87 14.58 12.99
C SER A 195 -28.01 15.81 12.71
N ARG A 196 -26.98 15.68 11.86
CA ARG A 196 -26.15 16.80 11.39
C ARG A 196 -26.81 17.63 10.29
N SER A 197 -27.93 17.15 9.75
CA SER A 197 -28.68 17.81 8.69
C SER A 197 -30.12 18.05 9.10
N THR A 198 -30.56 19.29 8.99
CA THR A 198 -31.91 19.71 9.42
C THR A 198 -32.95 19.65 8.29
N LEU A 199 -32.55 19.34 7.06
CA LEU A 199 -33.46 19.32 5.92
C LEU A 199 -34.08 17.93 5.74
N GLN A 200 -35.41 17.85 5.87
CA GLN A 200 -36.19 16.61 5.70
C GLN A 200 -35.85 15.87 4.38
N GLU A 201 -35.75 16.61 3.28
CA GLU A 201 -35.38 16.09 1.95
C GLU A 201 -33.97 15.48 1.92
N TYR A 202 -33.05 16.02 2.72
CA TYR A 202 -31.68 15.50 2.86
C TYR A 202 -31.70 14.12 3.53
N VAL A 203 -32.51 13.96 4.58
CA VAL A 203 -32.64 12.68 5.31
C VAL A 203 -33.31 11.63 4.44
N GLU A 204 -34.39 11.98 3.74
CA GLU A 204 -35.13 11.06 2.87
C GLU A 204 -34.28 10.55 1.70
N ARG A 205 -33.43 11.40 1.11
CA ARG A 205 -32.54 10.99 0.03
C ARG A 205 -31.36 10.13 0.50
N LEU A 206 -30.85 10.38 1.70
CA LEU A 206 -29.70 9.65 2.24
C LEU A 206 -30.07 8.34 2.91
N ALA A 207 -31.25 8.24 3.54
CA ALA A 207 -31.63 7.09 4.35
C ALA A 207 -31.51 5.73 3.61
N PRO A 208 -31.98 5.56 2.35
CA PRO A 208 -31.83 4.29 1.64
C PRO A 208 -30.36 3.90 1.41
N ARG A 209 -29.51 4.89 1.10
CA ARG A 209 -28.08 4.66 0.85
C ARG A 209 -27.27 4.46 2.13
N LEU A 210 -27.66 5.13 3.20
CA LEU A 210 -27.10 4.90 4.53
C LEU A 210 -27.43 3.50 5.01
N ASN A 211 -28.65 3.00 4.75
CA ASN A 211 -29.01 1.61 5.04
C ASN A 211 -28.16 0.63 4.22
N GLU A 212 -27.89 0.91 2.94
CA GLU A 212 -26.99 0.11 2.11
C GLU A 212 -25.56 0.08 2.69
N VAL A 213 -25.01 1.24 3.06
CA VAL A 213 -23.70 1.34 3.71
C VAL A 213 -23.69 0.61 5.05
N GLN A 214 -24.73 0.75 5.86
CA GLN A 214 -24.85 0.07 7.14
C GLN A 214 -24.87 -1.44 6.98
N ALA A 215 -25.55 -1.98 5.95
CA ALA A 215 -25.55 -3.39 5.65
C ALA A 215 -24.15 -3.89 5.23
N ILE A 216 -23.44 -3.12 4.40
CA ILE A 216 -22.06 -3.42 4.00
C ILE A 216 -21.12 -3.43 5.21
N VAL A 217 -21.20 -2.40 6.06
CA VAL A 217 -20.38 -2.29 7.27
C VAL A 217 -20.70 -3.41 8.25
N SER A 218 -21.99 -3.67 8.50
CA SER A 218 -22.42 -4.74 9.40
C SER A 218 -21.92 -6.10 8.92
N THR A 219 -22.03 -6.40 7.63
CA THR A 219 -21.49 -7.64 7.03
C THR A 219 -19.97 -7.74 7.18
N ALA A 220 -19.26 -6.62 6.98
CA ALA A 220 -17.81 -6.59 7.13
C ALA A 220 -17.36 -6.75 8.59
N LEU A 221 -18.18 -6.34 9.56
CA LEU A 221 -17.91 -6.46 10.99
C LEU A 221 -18.32 -7.82 11.57
N THR A 222 -19.46 -8.39 11.16
CA THR A 222 -19.92 -9.71 11.65
C THR A 222 -18.99 -10.84 11.21
N GLY A 223 -18.33 -10.72 10.06
CA GLY A 223 -17.30 -11.65 9.62
C GLY A 223 -15.93 -11.50 10.30
N MET A 224 -15.76 -10.53 11.20
CA MET A 224 -14.47 -10.18 11.79
C MET A 224 -14.34 -10.68 13.23
N HIS A 225 -13.58 -11.74 13.43
CA HIS A 225 -13.10 -12.10 14.76
C HIS A 225 -12.16 -11.01 15.31
N LEU A 226 -12.14 -10.81 16.64
CA LEU A 226 -11.23 -9.85 17.30
C LEU A 226 -9.76 -10.10 16.91
N ASP A 227 -9.38 -11.36 16.68
CA ASP A 227 -8.06 -11.80 16.22
C ASP A 227 -7.70 -11.35 14.80
N GLY A 228 -8.69 -10.87 14.02
CA GLY A 228 -8.51 -10.39 12.65
C GLY A 228 -8.13 -8.92 12.53
N ARG A 229 -8.08 -8.19 13.66
CA ARG A 229 -7.75 -6.76 13.69
C ARG A 229 -6.25 -6.52 13.58
N VAL A 230 -5.85 -5.53 12.78
CA VAL A 230 -4.44 -5.30 12.38
C VAL A 230 -4.05 -3.84 12.55
N MET A 231 -2.98 -3.62 13.31
CA MET A 231 -2.27 -2.33 13.32
C MET A 231 -1.37 -2.23 12.10
N HIS A 232 -1.45 -1.10 11.41
CA HIS A 232 -0.61 -0.83 10.24
C HIS A 232 0.72 -0.21 10.66
N ALA A 233 1.77 -0.42 9.85
CA ALA A 233 3.13 0.02 10.18
C ALA A 233 3.24 1.56 10.27
N GLU A 234 2.49 2.29 9.44
CA GLU A 234 2.41 3.74 9.44
C GLU A 234 2.10 4.30 10.83
N THR A 235 1.01 3.82 11.43
CA THR A 235 0.50 4.33 12.70
C THR A 235 1.40 3.91 13.84
N MET A 236 1.91 2.68 13.80
CA MET A 236 2.89 2.20 14.78
C MET A 236 4.16 3.06 14.83
N VAL A 237 4.75 3.37 13.67
CA VAL A 237 5.98 4.18 13.61
C VAL A 237 5.71 5.61 14.07
N ALA A 238 4.59 6.21 13.64
CA ALA A 238 4.19 7.56 14.05
C ALA A 238 4.04 7.68 15.56
N SER A 239 3.28 6.76 16.19
CA SER A 239 3.10 6.74 17.63
C SER A 239 4.41 6.50 18.37
N TYR A 240 5.25 5.58 17.87
CA TYR A 240 6.55 5.33 18.47
C TYR A 240 7.42 6.59 18.47
N PHE A 241 7.47 7.33 17.35
CA PHE A 241 8.20 8.59 17.25
C PHE A 241 7.69 9.64 18.22
N HIS A 242 6.36 9.84 18.28
CA HIS A 242 5.73 10.81 19.16
C HIS A 242 5.99 10.49 20.64
N PHE A 243 5.68 9.27 21.10
CA PHE A 243 5.79 8.91 22.52
C PHE A 243 7.23 8.80 23.03
N HIS A 244 8.21 8.63 22.14
CA HIS A 244 9.63 8.61 22.49
C HIS A 244 10.35 9.93 22.18
N GLY A 245 9.64 10.97 21.74
CA GLY A 245 10.24 12.28 21.43
C GLY A 245 11.30 12.21 20.33
N LEU A 246 11.13 11.31 19.36
CA LEU A 246 12.10 11.13 18.27
C LEU A 246 11.93 12.24 17.22
N ARG A 247 13.06 12.76 16.74
CA ARG A 247 13.09 13.75 15.67
C ARG A 247 13.26 13.09 14.32
N HIS A 248 12.63 13.69 13.32
CA HIS A 248 12.81 13.30 11.93
C HIS A 248 14.12 13.86 11.37
N VAL A 249 14.70 13.16 10.40
CA VAL A 249 15.90 13.65 9.72
C VAL A 249 15.55 14.90 8.91
N SER A 250 16.34 15.96 9.09
CA SER A 250 16.16 17.26 8.41
C SER A 250 14.75 17.85 8.56
N ASP A 251 14.11 17.62 9.72
CA ASP A 251 12.74 18.05 10.02
C ASP A 251 11.71 17.65 8.95
N ASN A 252 11.98 16.55 8.24
CA ASN A 252 11.09 16.01 7.22
C ASN A 252 10.26 14.86 7.81
N PRO A 253 8.97 15.06 8.15
CA PRO A 253 8.11 14.08 8.80
C PRO A 253 7.62 12.99 7.83
N TYR A 254 8.56 12.33 7.14
CA TYR A 254 8.29 11.32 6.14
C TYR A 254 8.35 9.91 6.73
N ILE A 255 7.24 9.17 6.61
CA ILE A 255 7.18 7.74 6.92
C ILE A 255 7.10 6.94 5.62
N GLY A 256 8.15 6.16 5.34
CA GLY A 256 8.22 5.30 4.17
C GLY A 256 7.63 3.91 4.42
N CYS A 257 6.55 3.56 3.70
CA CYS A 257 5.95 2.22 3.75
C CYS A 257 6.00 1.50 2.38
N SER A 258 5.87 0.17 2.41
CA SER A 258 5.92 -0.67 1.20
C SER A 258 4.68 -0.56 0.29
N LYS A 259 3.58 -0.02 0.84
CA LYS A 259 2.34 0.31 0.15
C LYS A 259 1.98 1.78 0.41
N PRO A 260 1.16 2.42 -0.43
CA PRO A 260 0.52 3.69 -0.08
C PRO A 260 -0.32 3.54 1.18
N SER A 261 -0.43 4.61 1.97
CA SER A 261 -1.17 4.57 3.22
C SER A 261 -2.63 4.20 2.98
N CYS A 262 -3.21 3.39 3.87
CA CYS A 262 -4.65 3.20 3.87
C CYS A 262 -5.36 4.49 4.31
N PHE A 263 -6.67 4.54 4.12
CA PHE A 263 -7.44 5.74 4.42
C PHE A 263 -7.37 6.13 5.91
N ALA A 264 -7.55 5.16 6.81
CA ALA A 264 -7.43 5.38 8.25
C ALA A 264 -6.01 5.82 8.66
N CYS A 265 -4.96 5.23 8.09
CA CYS A 265 -3.58 5.66 8.34
C CYS A 265 -3.33 7.09 7.87
N LYS A 266 -3.84 7.48 6.70
CA LYS A 266 -3.71 8.86 6.21
C LYS A 266 -4.30 9.84 7.23
N ILE A 267 -5.55 9.62 7.64
CA ILE A 267 -6.23 10.51 8.58
C ILE A 267 -5.50 10.54 9.92
N TYR A 268 -5.05 9.38 10.42
CA TYR A 268 -4.29 9.28 11.66
C TYR A 268 -2.98 10.07 11.61
N LEU A 269 -2.21 9.96 10.53
CA LEU A 269 -0.95 10.68 10.37
C LEU A 269 -1.14 12.20 10.25
N GLU A 270 -2.25 12.62 9.62
CA GLU A 270 -2.61 14.03 9.42
C GLU A 270 -3.24 14.71 10.64
N SER A 271 -3.56 13.97 11.71
CA SER A 271 -4.16 14.57 12.89
C SER A 271 -3.21 15.58 13.55
N SER A 272 -3.77 16.58 14.24
CA SER A 272 -3.01 17.67 14.87
C SER A 272 -1.87 17.21 15.78
N GLU A 273 -2.04 16.08 16.47
CA GLU A 273 -1.03 15.51 17.39
C GLU A 273 0.24 15.01 16.70
N PHE A 274 0.14 14.58 15.43
CA PHE A 274 1.27 14.03 14.68
C PHE A 274 1.77 15.01 13.62
N ALA A 275 0.85 15.70 12.94
CA ALA A 275 1.12 16.64 11.85
C ALA A 275 2.09 16.09 10.79
N LEU A 276 2.04 14.76 10.55
CA LEU A 276 2.95 14.08 9.65
C LEU A 276 2.46 14.16 8.20
N LYS A 277 3.40 14.28 7.26
CA LYS A 277 3.09 14.21 5.83
C LYS A 277 2.98 12.74 5.42
N ALA A 278 1.75 12.25 5.31
CA ALA A 278 1.51 10.93 4.73
C ALA A 278 1.83 10.93 3.24
N ARG A 279 2.31 9.79 2.72
CA ARG A 279 2.28 9.54 1.27
C ARG A 279 0.84 9.56 0.77
N PRO A 280 0.60 9.87 -0.52
CA PRO A 280 -0.73 9.74 -1.12
C PRO A 280 -1.37 8.40 -0.74
N SER A 281 -2.61 8.44 -0.27
CA SER A 281 -3.32 7.26 0.17
C SER A 281 -3.82 6.45 -1.02
N SER A 282 -3.89 5.13 -0.86
CA SER A 282 -4.61 4.29 -1.84
C SER A 282 -6.13 4.45 -1.77
N GLY A 283 -6.65 5.12 -0.74
CA GLY A 283 -8.08 5.29 -0.49
C GLY A 283 -8.78 4.05 0.09
N HIS A 284 -8.05 2.94 0.29
CA HIS A 284 -8.63 1.74 0.87
C HIS A 284 -8.96 1.93 2.35
N ALA A 285 -10.23 1.75 2.70
CA ALA A 285 -10.69 1.61 4.07
C ALA A 285 -10.60 0.13 4.48
N PHE A 286 -9.65 -0.20 5.37
CA PHE A 286 -9.54 -1.53 5.95
C PHE A 286 -10.42 -1.58 7.19
N THR A 287 -11.50 -2.37 7.15
CA THR A 287 -12.41 -2.52 8.29
C THR A 287 -11.72 -3.16 9.50
N SER A 288 -10.67 -3.95 9.27
CA SER A 288 -9.85 -4.56 10.33
C SER A 288 -8.77 -3.64 10.90
N TRP A 289 -8.67 -2.39 10.43
CA TRP A 289 -7.66 -1.46 10.91
C TRP A 289 -7.86 -1.17 12.40
N MET A 290 -6.75 -1.14 13.14
CA MET A 290 -6.75 -0.70 14.53
C MET A 290 -5.69 0.37 14.81
N PRO A 291 -6.00 1.27 15.75
CA PRO A 291 -5.02 2.23 16.24
C PRO A 291 -4.02 1.58 17.21
N PRO A 292 -2.82 2.16 17.35
CA PRO A 292 -1.82 1.72 18.32
C PRO A 292 -2.21 2.06 19.76
N VAL A 293 -1.80 1.22 20.71
CA VAL A 293 -1.95 1.48 22.15
C VAL A 293 -0.86 2.40 22.65
N THR A 294 -1.24 3.28 23.58
CA THR A 294 -0.33 4.10 24.37
C THR A 294 0.57 3.19 25.23
N PRO A 295 1.90 3.21 25.07
CA PRO A 295 2.80 2.39 25.88
C PRO A 295 2.80 2.72 27.38
N ARG A 296 2.06 3.77 27.79
CA ARG A 296 1.98 4.26 29.16
C ARG A 296 0.51 4.36 29.57
N ALA A 297 -0.07 3.24 29.96
CA ALA A 297 -1.42 3.18 30.53
C ALA A 297 -1.61 4.03 31.80
N SER A 298 -0.55 4.63 32.35
CA SER A 298 -0.58 5.53 33.50
C SER A 298 -0.46 7.02 33.13
N ASP A 299 -0.33 7.38 31.85
CA ASP A 299 -0.21 8.77 31.42
C ASP A 299 -1.54 9.29 30.85
N ALA A 300 -2.33 9.91 31.72
CA ALA A 300 -3.63 10.47 31.37
C ALA A 300 -3.57 11.55 30.27
N ALA A 301 -2.43 12.21 30.09
CA ALA A 301 -2.25 13.17 28.99
C ALA A 301 -2.07 12.46 27.66
N ALA A 302 -1.25 11.40 27.63
CA ALA A 302 -1.06 10.56 26.45
C ALA A 302 -2.36 9.85 26.03
N GLU A 303 -3.15 9.38 26.99
CA GLU A 303 -4.47 8.77 26.72
C GLU A 303 -5.45 9.78 26.12
N ARG A 304 -5.55 11.00 26.68
CA ARG A 304 -6.41 12.06 26.13
C ARG A 304 -5.99 12.48 24.73
N ALA A 305 -4.70 12.63 24.47
CA ALA A 305 -4.18 12.95 23.14
C ALA A 305 -4.59 11.86 22.14
N MET A 306 -4.44 10.58 22.51
CA MET A 306 -4.83 9.46 21.67
C MET A 306 -6.35 9.42 21.40
N LEU A 307 -7.18 9.63 22.42
CA LEU A 307 -8.64 9.71 22.26
C LEU A 307 -9.03 10.85 21.30
N SER A 308 -8.40 12.02 21.43
CA SER A 308 -8.63 13.15 20.52
C SER A 308 -8.28 12.80 19.07
N VAL A 309 -7.17 12.10 18.84
CA VAL A 309 -6.82 11.60 17.49
C VAL A 309 -7.89 10.64 16.97
N LEU A 310 -8.35 9.71 17.79
CA LEU A 310 -9.34 8.71 17.39
C LEU A 310 -10.70 9.32 17.08
N GLU A 311 -11.14 10.29 17.88
CA GLU A 311 -12.34 11.07 17.60
C GLU A 311 -12.19 11.83 16.29
N SER A 312 -11.05 12.46 16.04
CA SER A 312 -10.76 13.13 14.76
C SER A 312 -10.79 12.16 13.57
N VAL A 313 -10.24 10.96 13.74
CA VAL A 313 -10.26 9.91 12.71
C VAL A 313 -11.70 9.45 12.44
N ALA A 314 -12.48 9.14 13.48
CA ALA A 314 -13.87 8.72 13.37
C ALA A 314 -14.75 9.80 12.71
N GLN A 315 -14.52 11.06 13.09
CA GLN A 315 -15.20 12.23 12.53
C GLN A 315 -14.94 12.35 11.03
N ARG A 316 -13.66 12.37 10.61
CA ARG A 316 -13.29 12.51 9.19
C ARG A 316 -13.74 11.31 8.35
N LEU A 317 -13.71 10.10 8.90
CA LEU A 317 -14.28 8.91 8.25
C LEU A 317 -15.78 9.09 7.99
N THR A 318 -16.51 9.60 8.98
CA THR A 318 -17.96 9.85 8.87
C THR A 318 -18.25 10.89 7.80
N ASP A 319 -17.54 12.02 7.81
CA ASP A 319 -17.73 13.10 6.84
C ASP A 319 -17.47 12.62 5.40
N GLU A 320 -16.48 11.75 5.21
CA GLU A 320 -16.15 11.16 3.91
C GLU A 320 -17.18 10.14 3.43
N VAL A 321 -17.76 9.33 4.34
CA VAL A 321 -18.90 8.49 3.99
C VAL A 321 -20.07 9.34 3.52
N VAL A 322 -20.41 10.41 4.25
CA VAL A 322 -21.48 11.33 3.88
C VAL A 322 -21.23 11.96 2.51
N LEU A 323 -20.03 12.47 2.26
CA LEU A 323 -19.64 13.03 0.97
C LEU A 323 -19.72 12.01 -0.17
N ASN A 324 -19.30 10.76 0.06
CA ASN A 324 -19.37 9.73 -0.97
C ASN A 324 -20.80 9.29 -1.26
N ILE A 325 -21.67 9.24 -0.24
CA ILE A 325 -23.11 8.99 -0.42
C ILE A 325 -23.74 10.14 -1.22
N TRP A 326 -23.39 11.39 -0.91
CA TRP A 326 -23.91 12.58 -1.61
C TRP A 326 -23.56 12.60 -3.10
N ASN A 327 -22.35 12.15 -3.43
CA ASN A 327 -21.81 12.20 -4.78
C ASN A 327 -22.01 10.90 -5.58
N ASP A 328 -22.91 10.01 -5.13
CA ASP A 328 -23.24 8.74 -5.78
C ASP A 328 -22.00 7.84 -6.01
N ARG A 329 -21.06 7.86 -5.05
CA ARG A 329 -19.76 7.16 -5.14
C ARG A 329 -19.72 5.82 -4.39
N ILE A 330 -20.88 5.31 -3.96
CA ILE A 330 -21.01 4.03 -3.25
C ILE A 330 -20.64 2.88 -4.20
N GLY A 331 -19.97 1.86 -3.69
CA GLY A 331 -19.69 0.63 -4.44
C GLY A 331 -18.59 0.74 -5.51
N ARG A 332 -17.77 1.81 -5.52
CA ARG A 332 -16.61 1.87 -6.41
C ARG A 332 -15.70 0.66 -6.19
N GLY A 333 -15.34 -0.01 -7.29
CA GLY A 333 -14.50 -1.22 -7.27
C GLY A 333 -13.15 -0.99 -6.57
N ARG A 334 -12.63 -2.06 -5.95
CA ARG A 334 -11.32 -2.05 -5.29
C ARG A 334 -10.23 -1.68 -6.29
N ARG A 335 -9.51 -0.60 -6.02
CA ARG A 335 -8.29 -0.25 -6.76
C ARG A 335 -7.14 -1.13 -6.27
N HIS A 336 -6.02 -1.14 -6.98
CA HIS A 336 -4.82 -1.78 -6.45
C HIS A 336 -4.23 -0.95 -5.30
N ASP A 337 -3.97 -1.59 -4.15
CA ASP A 337 -3.41 -0.98 -2.95
C ASP A 337 -1.88 -0.85 -2.98
N SER A 338 -1.28 -1.00 -4.15
CA SER A 338 0.17 -1.14 -4.35
C SER A 338 0.60 -0.32 -5.56
N THR A 339 1.72 0.38 -5.45
CA THR A 339 2.36 1.05 -6.58
C THR A 339 3.27 0.09 -7.33
N THR A 340 3.38 0.26 -8.64
CA THR A 340 4.24 -0.56 -9.50
C THR A 340 5.39 0.24 -10.11
N GLY A 341 5.37 1.57 -9.98
CA GLY A 341 6.31 2.47 -10.67
C GLY A 341 6.15 2.49 -12.20
N ILE A 342 5.19 1.74 -12.74
CA ILE A 342 4.81 1.71 -14.16
C ILE A 342 3.48 2.46 -14.38
N THR A 343 2.58 2.43 -13.39
CA THR A 343 1.39 3.27 -13.32
C THR A 343 1.61 4.44 -12.36
N THR A 344 1.38 5.66 -12.85
CA THR A 344 1.12 6.83 -12.00
C THR A 344 -0.24 6.63 -11.36
N THR A 345 -0.31 5.95 -10.22
CA THR A 345 -1.48 6.03 -9.34
C THR A 345 -1.48 7.38 -8.62
N ASN A 346 -1.48 8.47 -9.38
CA ASN A 346 -1.83 9.81 -8.93
C ASN A 346 -2.88 10.33 -9.91
N ARG A 347 -4.14 10.07 -9.58
CA ARG A 347 -5.22 10.98 -9.95
C ARG A 347 -5.78 11.47 -8.63
N ASP A 348 -5.13 12.51 -8.12
CA ASP A 348 -5.76 13.42 -7.18
C ASP A 348 -6.87 14.12 -7.98
N THR A 349 -8.11 13.71 -7.72
CA THR A 349 -9.34 14.45 -8.05
C THR A 349 -10.29 14.31 -6.90
#